data_AF-A0A7Y2INW9-F1
#
_entry.id   AF-A0A7Y2INW9-F1
#
_cell.length_a   1.000
_cell.length_b   1.000
_cell.length_c   1.000
_cell.angle_alpha   90.00
_cell.angle_beta   90.00
_cell.angle_gamma   90.00
#
_symmetry.space_group_name_H-M   'P 1'
#
loop_
_entity.id
_entity.type
_entity.pdbx_description
1 polymer ?
#
loop_
_entity_poly.entity_id
_entity_poly.type
_entity_poly.pdbx_seq_one_letter_code
_entity_poly.pdbx_strand_id
1 'polypeptide(L)'
;GELADATPTDAPRAALLWDIEDLWSIDSEVHAPGATHSALTLAAYEALVRAGYAVDVVDPAEDFSSYRLALAPAIHIGSSTRVRNIENAATSGTVVVIGPRSLVRTEDGVWIEQPFGGLNLGVRVADFGTPPDGLQIEGGIPIGPWAERLVPSEAMPILRYEETEWDGAVAAVRLGDLVYLGASSTEAWSTVLDRVLESSVTSG
;
A
#
# COMPACT_ATOMS: atom_id res chain seq x y z
N GLY A 1 -36.80 18.59 -6.15
CA GLY A 1 -35.93 19.00 -5.03
C GLY A 1 -34.55 19.10 -5.60
N GLU A 2 -34.03 20.32 -5.66
CA GLU A 2 -32.76 20.69 -6.29
C GLU A 2 -31.63 19.78 -5.80
N LEU A 3 -30.98 19.06 -6.72
CA LEU A 3 -29.67 18.48 -6.45
C LEU A 3 -28.70 19.66 -6.44
N ALA A 4 -28.19 19.99 -5.26
CA ALA A 4 -27.14 20.99 -5.12
C ALA A 4 -25.95 20.53 -6.00
N ASP A 5 -25.63 21.37 -6.98
CA ASP A 5 -24.44 21.25 -7.81
C ASP A 5 -23.23 21.31 -6.86
N ALA A 6 -22.56 20.18 -6.65
CA ALA A 6 -21.40 20.13 -5.79
C ALA A 6 -20.29 20.92 -6.48
N THR A 7 -19.92 22.06 -5.91
CA THR A 7 -18.77 22.85 -6.37
C THR A 7 -17.56 21.92 -6.47
N PRO A 8 -16.79 21.92 -7.59
CA PRO A 8 -15.58 21.15 -7.67
C PRO A 8 -14.69 21.49 -6.48
N THR A 9 -14.45 20.50 -5.62
CA THR A 9 -13.54 20.65 -4.49
C THR A 9 -12.13 20.84 -5.07
N ASP A 10 -11.44 21.91 -4.68
CA ASP A 10 -10.03 22.18 -5.03
C ASP A 10 -9.05 21.23 -4.30
N ALA A 11 -9.57 20.07 -3.87
CA ALA A 11 -8.82 19.05 -3.16
C ALA A 11 -7.83 18.37 -4.12
N PRO A 12 -6.59 18.11 -3.70
CA PRO A 12 -5.68 17.32 -4.50
C PRO A 12 -6.27 15.94 -4.76
N ARG A 13 -5.97 15.39 -5.94
CA ARG A 13 -6.42 14.05 -6.34
C ARG A 13 -5.34 13.00 -6.09
N ALA A 14 -5.76 11.84 -5.61
CA ALA A 14 -4.92 10.66 -5.46
C ALA A 14 -5.59 9.45 -6.11
N ALA A 15 -4.77 8.57 -6.68
CA ALA A 15 -5.24 7.29 -7.19
C ALA A 15 -5.31 6.25 -6.08
N LEU A 16 -6.39 5.48 -6.03
CA LEU A 16 -6.49 4.24 -5.28
C LEU A 16 -6.59 3.09 -6.28
N LEU A 17 -5.54 2.28 -6.36
CA LEU A 17 -5.51 1.15 -7.28
C LEU A 17 -6.40 0.03 -6.74
N TRP A 18 -7.27 -0.49 -7.59
CA TRP A 18 -8.23 -1.52 -7.23
C TRP A 18 -8.58 -2.34 -8.46
N ASP A 19 -8.75 -3.65 -8.27
CA ASP A 19 -9.18 -4.55 -9.33
C ASP A 19 -10.04 -5.70 -8.78
N ILE A 20 -10.94 -6.20 -9.63
CA ILE A 20 -11.86 -7.29 -9.31
C ILE A 20 -11.16 -8.64 -9.26
N GLU A 21 -10.11 -8.86 -10.06
CA GLU A 21 -9.37 -10.13 -10.04
C GLU A 21 -8.55 -10.25 -8.75
N ASP A 22 -7.98 -9.14 -8.26
CA ASP A 22 -7.33 -9.11 -6.94
C ASP A 22 -8.32 -9.42 -5.81
N LEU A 23 -9.54 -8.89 -5.89
CA LEU A 23 -10.63 -9.22 -4.97
C LEU A 23 -10.89 -10.72 -4.95
N TRP A 24 -11.13 -11.33 -6.11
CA TRP A 24 -11.39 -12.76 -6.19
C TRP A 24 -10.20 -13.59 -5.73
N SER A 25 -8.98 -13.16 -6.05
CA SER A 25 -7.77 -13.88 -5.67
C SER A 25 -7.58 -13.90 -4.16
N ILE A 26 -7.71 -12.75 -3.49
CA ILE A 26 -7.57 -12.67 -2.03
C ILE A 26 -8.74 -13.34 -1.31
N ASP A 27 -9.98 -13.06 -1.72
CA ASP A 27 -11.16 -13.49 -0.96
C ASP A 27 -11.50 -14.98 -1.19
N SER A 28 -10.94 -15.61 -2.25
CA SER A 28 -11.05 -17.06 -2.46
C SER A 28 -10.26 -17.88 -1.44
N GLU A 29 -9.25 -17.30 -0.81
CA GLU A 29 -8.39 -17.95 0.18
C GLU A 29 -8.33 -17.14 1.47
N VAL A 30 -9.13 -17.54 2.46
CA VAL A 30 -9.16 -16.85 3.76
C VAL A 30 -7.91 -17.23 4.56
N HIS A 31 -6.85 -16.41 4.44
CA HIS A 31 -5.59 -16.58 5.18
C HIS A 31 -5.62 -15.98 6.58
N ALA A 32 -6.35 -14.87 6.77
CA ALA A 32 -6.51 -14.20 8.06
C ALA A 32 -7.92 -13.63 8.21
N PRO A 33 -8.57 -13.77 9.37
CA PRO A 33 -9.88 -13.18 9.61
C PRO A 33 -9.86 -11.66 9.40
N GLY A 34 -10.81 -11.15 8.63
CA GLY A 34 -10.95 -9.71 8.38
C GLY A 34 -10.01 -9.12 7.32
N ALA A 35 -8.96 -9.84 6.89
CA ALA A 35 -8.04 -9.39 5.85
C ALA A 35 -8.59 -9.61 4.42
N THR A 36 -9.86 -9.25 4.20
CA THR A 36 -10.49 -9.28 2.86
C THR A 36 -9.96 -8.14 1.99
N HIS A 37 -9.97 -8.32 0.67
CA HIS A 37 -9.54 -7.26 -0.26
C HIS A 37 -10.31 -5.95 -0.02
N SER A 38 -11.62 -6.05 0.24
CA SER A 38 -12.46 -4.89 0.55
C SER A 38 -12.05 -4.17 1.84
N ALA A 39 -11.66 -4.90 2.89
CA ALA A 39 -11.20 -4.29 4.14
C ALA A 39 -9.84 -3.60 3.97
N LEU A 40 -8.90 -4.25 3.26
CA LEU A 40 -7.57 -3.69 3.01
C LEU A 40 -7.63 -2.42 2.14
N THR A 41 -8.46 -2.44 1.10
CA THR A 41 -8.67 -1.29 0.21
C THR A 41 -9.43 -0.15 0.89
N LEU A 42 -10.43 -0.47 1.72
CA LEU A 42 -11.16 0.54 2.50
C LEU A 42 -10.23 1.26 3.49
N ALA A 43 -9.31 0.56 4.14
CA ALA A 43 -8.37 1.19 5.08
C ALA A 43 -7.48 2.25 4.39
N ALA A 44 -6.96 1.94 3.21
CA ALA A 44 -6.18 2.90 2.41
C ALA A 44 -7.03 4.06 1.89
N TYR A 45 -8.27 3.78 1.45
CA TYR A 45 -9.23 4.80 1.04
C TYR A 45 -9.50 5.79 2.19
N GLU A 46 -9.80 5.29 3.39
CA GLU A 46 -10.06 6.12 4.56
C GLU A 46 -8.85 7.00 4.92
N ALA A 47 -7.63 6.49 4.78
CA ALA A 47 -6.41 7.27 5.01
C ALA A 47 -6.28 8.44 4.02
N LEU A 48 -6.58 8.24 2.73
CA LEU A 48 -6.59 9.32 1.73
C LEU A 48 -7.65 10.38 2.06
N VAL A 49 -8.86 9.95 2.45
CA VAL A 49 -9.95 10.86 2.84
C VAL A 49 -9.57 11.66 4.08
N ARG A 50 -8.97 11.02 5.10
CA ARG A 50 -8.45 11.70 6.31
C ARG A 50 -7.37 12.73 5.96
N ALA A 51 -6.54 12.46 4.96
CA ALA A 51 -5.52 13.38 4.45
C ALA A 51 -6.08 14.47 3.51
N GLY A 52 -7.40 14.50 3.26
CA GLY A 52 -8.07 15.55 2.49
C GLY A 52 -8.02 15.38 0.97
N TYR A 53 -7.72 14.19 0.46
CA TYR A 53 -7.68 13.92 -0.97
C TYR A 53 -9.08 13.61 -1.54
N ALA A 54 -9.33 14.08 -2.76
CA ALA A 54 -10.33 13.46 -3.63
C ALA A 54 -9.74 12.19 -4.23
N VAL A 55 -10.46 11.06 -4.10
CA VAL A 55 -9.92 9.74 -4.49
C VAL A 55 -10.54 9.29 -5.80
N ASP A 56 -9.68 8.98 -6.76
CA ASP A 56 -10.05 8.31 -8.01
C ASP A 56 -9.68 6.82 -7.89
N VAL A 57 -10.63 5.92 -8.17
CA VAL A 57 -10.36 4.48 -8.22
C VAL A 57 -9.86 4.14 -9.62
N VAL A 58 -8.68 3.53 -9.72
CA VAL A 58 -7.98 3.30 -10.99
C VAL A 58 -7.60 1.83 -11.12
N ASP A 59 -7.74 1.28 -12.32
CA ASP A 59 -7.27 -0.08 -12.62
C ASP A 59 -5.73 -0.09 -12.61
N PRO A 60 -5.07 -1.02 -11.88
CA PRO A 60 -3.61 -1.10 -11.84
C PRO A 60 -2.95 -1.37 -13.21
N ALA A 61 -3.71 -1.85 -14.21
CA ALA A 61 -3.24 -2.02 -15.59
C ALA A 61 -3.36 -0.75 -16.45
N GLU A 62 -3.97 0.32 -15.95
CA GLU A 62 -4.02 1.63 -16.61
C GLU A 62 -2.83 2.52 -16.21
N ASP A 63 -2.60 3.59 -16.99
CA ASP A 63 -1.58 4.59 -16.68
C ASP A 63 -2.10 5.59 -15.64
N PHE A 64 -1.43 5.63 -14.48
CA PHE A 64 -1.71 6.56 -13.38
C PHE A 64 -0.50 7.47 -13.07
N SER A 65 0.44 7.62 -14.01
CA SER A 65 1.61 8.50 -13.85
C SER A 65 1.27 10.00 -13.74
N SER A 66 0.03 10.38 -14.08
CA SER A 66 -0.45 11.76 -13.93
C SER A 66 -0.77 12.16 -12.48
N TYR A 67 -0.92 11.19 -11.58
CA TYR A 67 -1.15 11.45 -10.16
C TYR A 67 0.15 11.76 -9.43
N ARG A 68 0.10 12.61 -8.40
CA ARG A 68 1.24 12.82 -7.50
C ARG A 68 1.36 11.73 -6.43
N LEU A 69 0.26 11.06 -6.11
CA LEU A 69 0.15 10.04 -5.09
C LEU A 69 -0.78 8.92 -5.59
N ALA A 70 -0.33 7.68 -5.44
CA ALA A 70 -1.12 6.48 -5.71
C ALA A 70 -0.97 5.48 -4.56
N LEU A 71 -2.08 4.93 -4.07
CA LEU A 71 -2.07 3.83 -3.10
C LEU A 71 -2.48 2.53 -3.79
N ALA A 72 -1.67 1.49 -3.58
CA ALA A 72 -1.81 0.16 -4.13
C ALA A 72 -1.97 -0.85 -2.97
N PRO A 73 -3.13 -0.86 -2.29
CA PRO A 73 -3.23 -1.47 -0.96
C PRO A 73 -3.18 -2.99 -0.92
N ALA A 74 -3.67 -3.67 -1.95
CA ALA A 74 -3.79 -5.12 -2.00
C ALA A 74 -3.82 -5.64 -3.45
N ILE A 75 -2.88 -5.17 -4.28
CA ILE A 75 -2.81 -5.50 -5.72
C ILE A 75 -2.16 -6.86 -5.90
N HIS A 76 -2.90 -7.92 -5.61
CA HIS A 76 -2.41 -9.28 -5.42
C HIS A 76 -1.67 -9.89 -6.62
N ILE A 77 -2.15 -9.60 -7.83
CA ILE A 77 -1.62 -10.13 -9.09
C ILE A 77 -0.53 -9.21 -9.62
N GLY A 78 0.69 -9.75 -9.72
CA GLY A 78 1.87 -9.08 -10.26
C GLY A 78 2.07 -9.36 -11.75
N SER A 79 1.24 -8.77 -12.60
CA SER A 79 1.45 -8.82 -14.05
C SER A 79 2.60 -7.92 -14.51
N SER A 80 3.20 -8.27 -15.65
CA SER A 80 4.24 -7.44 -16.26
C SER A 80 3.74 -6.03 -16.63
N THR A 81 2.45 -5.89 -16.97
CA THR A 81 1.81 -4.59 -17.24
C THR A 81 1.69 -3.76 -15.97
N ARG A 82 1.16 -4.33 -14.88
CA ARG A 82 0.98 -3.63 -13.61
C ARG A 82 2.31 -3.18 -13.01
N VAL A 83 3.31 -4.07 -13.02
CA VAL A 83 4.67 -3.74 -12.57
C VAL A 83 5.25 -2.58 -13.38
N ARG A 84 5.13 -2.63 -14.71
CA ARG A 84 5.59 -1.54 -15.58
C ARG A 84 4.88 -0.22 -15.31
N ASN A 85 3.57 -0.23 -15.06
CA ASN A 85 2.83 0.99 -14.76
C ASN A 85 3.26 1.61 -13.42
N ILE A 86 3.50 0.77 -12.41
CA ILE A 86 4.06 1.21 -11.12
C ILE A 86 5.45 1.85 -11.32
N GLU A 87 6.34 1.20 -12.07
CA GLU A 87 7.68 1.72 -12.37
C GLU A 87 7.62 3.04 -13.16
N ASN A 88 6.74 3.13 -14.16
CA ASN A 88 6.55 4.31 -14.98
C ASN A 88 6.01 5.48 -14.15
N ALA A 89 5.02 5.23 -13.29
CA ALA A 89 4.46 6.25 -12.39
C ALA A 89 5.54 6.78 -11.44
N ALA A 90 6.27 5.88 -10.77
CA ALA A 90 7.37 6.27 -9.88
C ALA A 90 8.45 7.08 -10.60
N THR A 91 8.88 6.65 -11.79
CA THR A 91 9.87 7.38 -12.60
C THR A 91 9.36 8.76 -13.07
N SER A 92 8.04 8.91 -13.18
CA SER A 92 7.38 10.17 -13.53
C SER A 92 7.15 11.10 -12.33
N GLY A 93 7.54 10.68 -11.13
CA GLY A 93 7.41 11.45 -9.88
C GLY A 93 6.13 11.19 -9.10
N THR A 94 5.37 10.14 -9.43
CA THR A 94 4.26 9.67 -8.60
C THR A 94 4.81 8.92 -7.39
N VAL A 95 4.48 9.34 -6.17
CA VAL A 95 4.74 8.52 -4.99
C VAL A 95 3.72 7.36 -4.98
N VAL A 96 4.22 6.13 -5.10
CA VAL A 96 3.40 4.92 -5.07
C VAL A 96 3.62 4.20 -3.74
N VAL A 97 2.57 4.11 -2.93
CA VAL A 97 2.58 3.37 -1.66
C VAL A 97 1.86 2.05 -1.85
N ILE A 98 2.61 0.96 -1.76
CA ILE A 98 2.16 -0.41 -1.98
C ILE A 98 1.93 -1.06 -0.61
N GLY A 99 0.75 -1.67 -0.45
CA GLY A 99 0.35 -2.35 0.77
C GLY A 99 0.64 -3.85 0.75
N PRO A 100 0.38 -4.53 1.87
CA PRO A 100 0.69 -5.94 2.02
C PRO A 100 -0.14 -6.82 1.06
N ARG A 101 0.31 -8.06 0.85
CA ARG A 101 -0.29 -9.04 -0.07
C ARG A 101 -0.29 -8.62 -1.55
N SER A 102 0.44 -7.58 -1.92
CA SER A 102 0.53 -7.12 -3.31
C SER A 102 1.60 -7.88 -4.08
N LEU A 103 1.32 -8.18 -5.35
CA LEU A 103 2.24 -8.75 -6.34
C LEU A 103 2.84 -10.10 -5.90
N VAL A 104 2.01 -10.95 -5.30
CA VAL A 104 2.40 -12.27 -4.75
C VAL A 104 1.97 -13.45 -5.63
N ARG A 105 1.15 -13.19 -6.67
CA ARG A 105 0.76 -14.17 -7.68
C ARG A 105 1.05 -13.69 -9.09
N THR A 106 1.36 -14.63 -9.98
CA THR A 106 1.41 -14.37 -11.43
C THR A 106 0.00 -14.21 -12.01
N GLU A 107 -0.09 -13.74 -13.26
CA GLU A 107 -1.36 -13.67 -14.02
C GLU A 107 -2.03 -15.04 -14.16
N ASP A 108 -1.25 -16.12 -14.24
CA ASP A 108 -1.73 -17.50 -14.31
C ASP A 108 -2.14 -18.05 -12.91
N GLY A 109 -2.11 -17.23 -11.87
CA GLY A 109 -2.47 -17.60 -10.51
C GLY A 109 -1.41 -18.43 -9.78
N VAL A 110 -0.15 -18.41 -10.21
CA VAL A 110 0.93 -19.14 -9.52
C VAL A 110 1.52 -18.27 -8.41
N TRP A 111 1.77 -18.86 -7.24
CA TRP A 111 2.45 -18.17 -6.13
C TRP A 111 3.89 -17.83 -6.48
N ILE A 112 4.31 -16.62 -6.14
CA ILE A 112 5.69 -16.15 -6.31
C ILE A 112 6.44 -16.34 -4.99
N GLU A 113 7.64 -16.95 -5.04
CA GLU A 113 8.42 -17.27 -3.83
C GLU A 113 8.79 -16.04 -2.98
N GLN A 114 9.00 -14.91 -3.64
CA GLN A 114 9.15 -13.61 -3.01
C GLN A 114 8.17 -12.64 -3.68
N PRO A 115 7.42 -11.84 -2.89
CA PRO A 115 6.52 -10.83 -3.42
C PRO A 115 7.19 -9.87 -4.41
N PHE A 116 6.37 -9.04 -5.05
CA PHE A 116 6.71 -7.90 -5.93
C PHE A 116 6.67 -8.17 -7.44
N GLY A 117 6.43 -9.40 -7.89
CA GLY A 117 6.18 -9.66 -9.32
C GLY A 117 7.30 -9.21 -10.27
N GLY A 118 8.53 -9.04 -9.76
CA GLY A 118 9.67 -8.49 -10.50
C GLY A 118 9.94 -7.00 -10.26
N LEU A 119 9.06 -6.27 -9.57
CA LEU A 119 9.28 -4.90 -9.13
C LEU A 119 10.42 -4.84 -8.10
N ASN A 120 11.44 -4.03 -8.34
CA ASN A 120 12.50 -3.83 -7.35
C ASN A 120 12.09 -2.80 -6.30
N LEU A 121 11.79 -3.27 -5.09
CA LEU A 121 11.51 -2.43 -3.92
C LEU A 121 12.67 -2.38 -2.91
N GLY A 122 13.83 -2.97 -3.22
CA GLY A 122 15.00 -2.96 -2.32
C GLY A 122 14.74 -3.59 -0.95
N VAL A 123 13.79 -4.53 -0.87
CA VAL A 123 13.31 -5.17 0.36
C VAL A 123 12.85 -6.58 0.05
N ARG A 124 12.75 -7.44 1.06
CA ARG A 124 12.05 -8.73 0.99
C ARG A 124 11.10 -8.90 2.16
N VAL A 125 10.07 -9.72 1.99
CA VAL A 125 9.17 -10.12 3.08
C VAL A 125 9.75 -11.35 3.77
N ALA A 126 10.02 -11.23 5.08
CA ALA A 126 10.62 -12.30 5.88
C ALA A 126 9.57 -13.16 6.61
N ASP A 127 8.43 -12.57 6.93
CA ASP A 127 7.36 -13.18 7.71
C ASP A 127 6.05 -12.44 7.42
N PHE A 128 4.91 -13.11 7.54
CA PHE A 128 3.61 -12.49 7.27
C PHE A 128 2.45 -13.26 7.88
N GLY A 129 1.32 -12.58 8.08
CA GLY A 129 0.06 -13.23 8.42
C GLY A 129 -0.86 -12.38 9.30
N THR A 130 -1.65 -13.07 10.10
CA THR A 130 -2.41 -12.43 11.19
C THR A 130 -1.39 -11.88 12.19
N PRO A 131 -1.48 -10.59 12.55
CA PRO A 131 -0.51 -10.01 13.47
C PRO A 131 -0.56 -10.63 14.87
N PRO A 132 0.59 -10.77 15.55
CA PRO A 132 0.63 -11.10 16.97
C PRO A 132 -0.19 -10.14 17.83
N ASP A 133 -0.78 -10.65 18.91
CA ASP A 133 -1.51 -9.83 19.88
C ASP A 133 -0.59 -8.74 20.47
N GLY A 134 -1.04 -7.49 20.41
CA GLY A 134 -0.29 -6.34 20.92
C GLY A 134 0.78 -5.78 19.97
N LEU A 135 0.97 -6.38 18.78
CA LEU A 135 1.86 -5.80 17.76
C LEU A 135 1.33 -4.43 17.31
N GLN A 136 2.23 -3.46 17.25
CA GLN A 136 1.94 -2.09 16.87
C GLN A 136 3.12 -1.49 16.09
N ILE A 137 2.92 -0.35 15.42
CA ILE A 137 4.04 0.51 14.99
C ILE A 137 4.23 1.67 15.98
N GLU A 138 5.37 2.36 15.85
CA GLU A 138 5.79 3.51 16.67
C GLU A 138 4.64 4.37 17.19
N GLY A 139 4.53 4.51 18.51
CA GLY A 139 3.53 5.37 19.14
C GLY A 139 2.19 4.69 19.41
N GLY A 140 2.15 3.35 19.42
CA GLY A 140 0.96 2.59 19.79
C GLY A 140 -0.07 2.45 18.66
N ILE A 141 0.37 2.58 17.42
CA ILE A 141 -0.51 2.65 16.27
C ILE A 141 -0.92 1.23 15.85
N PRO A 142 -2.23 0.94 15.70
CA PRO A 142 -2.71 -0.36 15.24
C PRO A 142 -2.20 -0.71 13.85
N ILE A 143 -2.11 -1.99 13.52
CA ILE A 143 -1.50 -2.46 12.26
C ILE A 143 -2.35 -3.46 11.46
N GLY A 144 -3.35 -4.10 12.08
CA GLY A 144 -4.11 -5.21 11.47
C GLY A 144 -5.11 -4.81 10.38
N PRO A 145 -5.81 -5.79 9.78
CA PRO A 145 -5.82 -7.22 10.10
C PRO A 145 -4.67 -8.06 9.55
N TRP A 146 -3.74 -7.49 8.77
CA TRP A 146 -2.61 -8.20 8.18
C TRP A 146 -1.28 -7.48 8.47
N ALA A 147 -0.23 -8.26 8.69
CA ALA A 147 1.11 -7.73 8.91
C ALA A 147 2.18 -8.52 8.15
N GLU A 148 3.22 -7.82 7.70
CA GLU A 148 4.40 -8.36 7.04
C GLU A 148 5.67 -7.78 7.67
N ARG A 149 6.62 -8.65 7.99
CA ARG A 149 7.92 -8.27 8.53
C ARG A 149 8.93 -8.11 7.41
N LEU A 150 9.48 -6.90 7.28
CA LEU A 150 10.34 -6.54 6.16
C LEU A 150 11.82 -6.65 6.51
N VAL A 151 12.62 -7.08 5.53
CA VAL A 151 14.08 -7.05 5.61
C VAL A 151 14.61 -6.24 4.42
N PRO A 152 15.04 -4.99 4.66
CA PRO A 152 15.58 -4.13 3.61
C PRO A 152 16.94 -4.63 3.12
N SER A 153 17.21 -4.48 1.83
CA SER A 153 18.54 -4.64 1.23
C SER A 153 19.10 -3.30 0.77
N GLU A 154 18.29 -2.49 0.10
CA GLU A 154 18.65 -1.19 -0.47
C GLU A 154 17.69 -0.08 -0.02
N ALA A 155 16.43 -0.42 0.26
CA ALA A 155 15.41 0.53 0.65
C ALA A 155 15.61 1.05 2.08
N MET A 156 15.28 2.31 2.29
CA MET A 156 15.38 2.97 3.59
C MET A 156 14.20 2.56 4.48
N PRO A 157 14.41 2.01 5.69
CA PRO A 157 13.33 1.83 6.67
C PRO A 157 12.74 3.17 7.08
N ILE A 158 11.42 3.29 7.02
CA ILE A 158 10.70 4.52 7.42
C ILE A 158 9.76 4.31 8.60
N LEU A 159 9.36 3.06 8.89
CA LEU A 159 8.59 2.67 10.07
C LEU A 159 9.08 1.34 10.63
N ARG A 160 8.93 1.17 11.95
CA ARG A 160 9.25 -0.06 12.67
C ARG A 160 8.06 -0.52 13.50
N TYR A 161 8.00 -1.83 13.67
CA TYR A 161 7.14 -2.43 14.68
C TYR A 161 7.74 -2.24 16.07
N GLU A 162 6.87 -2.15 17.06
CA GLU A 162 7.19 -2.15 18.49
C GLU A 162 6.47 -3.32 19.15
N GLU A 163 7.01 -3.76 20.28
CA GLU A 163 6.48 -4.84 21.11
C GLU A 163 6.59 -6.23 20.46
N THR A 164 6.26 -7.26 21.26
CA THR A 164 6.21 -8.66 20.85
C THR A 164 7.57 -9.18 20.35
N GLU A 165 7.56 -10.24 19.54
CA GLU A 165 8.75 -10.81 18.89
C GLU A 165 9.18 -10.04 17.63
N TRP A 166 8.38 -9.06 17.17
CA TRP A 166 8.70 -8.21 16.02
C TRP A 166 9.26 -6.83 16.43
N ASP A 167 9.57 -6.62 17.71
CA ASP A 167 10.13 -5.37 18.21
C ASP A 167 11.38 -4.92 17.43
N GLY A 168 11.36 -3.68 16.94
CA GLY A 168 12.40 -3.09 16.11
C GLY A 168 12.46 -3.60 14.66
N ALA A 169 11.63 -4.58 14.27
CA ALA A 169 11.56 -5.05 12.89
C ALA A 169 10.96 -3.99 11.97
N VAL A 170 11.29 -4.04 10.68
CA VAL A 170 10.87 -3.00 9.72
C VAL A 170 9.43 -3.27 9.27
N ALA A 171 8.60 -2.23 9.37
CA ALA A 171 7.19 -2.24 9.00
C ALA A 171 6.93 -1.52 7.67
N ALA A 172 7.76 -0.54 7.31
CA ALA A 172 7.68 0.11 6.01
C ALA A 172 9.06 0.56 5.51
N VAL A 173 9.22 0.58 4.19
CA VAL A 173 10.45 1.02 3.51
C VAL A 173 10.14 2.00 2.39
N ARG A 174 11.14 2.80 2.00
CA ARG A 174 11.10 3.70 0.83
C ARG A 174 12.33 3.51 -0.06
N LEU A 175 12.12 3.44 -1.36
CA LEU A 175 13.15 3.45 -2.41
C LEU A 175 12.73 4.45 -3.51
N GLY A 176 13.28 5.66 -3.46
CA GLY A 176 12.83 6.75 -4.33
C GLY A 176 11.36 7.09 -4.09
N ASP A 177 10.55 7.02 -5.13
CA ASP A 177 9.11 7.27 -5.07
C ASP A 177 8.27 5.98 -4.87
N LEU A 178 8.93 4.84 -4.64
CA LEU A 178 8.27 3.60 -4.24
C LEU A 178 8.33 3.44 -2.72
N VAL A 179 7.19 3.12 -2.12
CA VAL A 179 7.04 2.86 -0.68
C VAL A 179 6.33 1.53 -0.51
N TYR A 180 6.83 0.67 0.38
CA TYR A 180 6.16 -0.57 0.74
C TYR A 180 5.80 -0.55 2.22
N LEU A 181 4.53 -0.79 2.53
CA LEU A 181 3.98 -0.87 3.87
C LEU A 181 3.55 -2.32 4.15
N GLY A 182 4.07 -2.88 5.23
CA GLY A 182 3.74 -4.22 5.70
C GLY A 182 2.52 -4.29 6.63
N ALA A 183 1.86 -3.18 6.97
CA ALA A 183 0.67 -3.13 7.84
C ALA A 183 -0.57 -2.68 7.06
N SER A 184 -1.77 -3.01 7.54
CA SER A 184 -3.00 -2.81 6.77
C SER A 184 -4.04 -1.88 7.41
N SER A 185 -3.81 -1.39 8.63
CA SER A 185 -4.78 -0.51 9.31
C SER A 185 -4.84 0.86 8.65
N THR A 186 -5.98 1.55 8.78
CA THR A 186 -6.13 2.95 8.32
C THR A 186 -5.09 3.86 8.98
N GLU A 187 -4.77 3.63 10.25
CA GLU A 187 -3.81 4.41 11.01
C GLU A 187 -2.37 4.20 10.51
N ALA A 188 -2.00 2.97 10.14
CA ALA A 188 -0.69 2.69 9.55
C ALA A 188 -0.54 3.34 8.17
N TRP A 189 -1.59 3.27 7.34
CA TRP A 189 -1.63 4.00 6.06
C TRP A 189 -1.47 5.51 6.27
N SER A 190 -2.21 6.09 7.21
CA SER A 190 -2.12 7.52 7.53
C SER A 190 -0.70 7.91 7.97
N THR A 191 -0.07 7.08 8.81
CA THR A 191 1.29 7.30 9.30
C THR A 191 2.33 7.29 8.17
N VAL A 192 2.19 6.37 7.21
CA VAL A 192 3.05 6.36 6.01
C VAL A 192 2.81 7.60 5.17
N LEU A 193 1.56 8.00 4.95
CA LEU A 193 1.22 9.19 4.19
C LEU A 193 1.88 10.44 4.79
N ASP A 194 1.80 10.63 6.10
CA ASP A 194 2.44 11.77 6.77
C ASP A 194 3.95 11.78 6.54
N ARG A 195 4.63 10.64 6.74
CA ARG A 195 6.09 10.50 6.53
C ARG A 195 6.51 10.81 5.09
N VAL A 196 5.76 10.34 4.09
CA VAL A 196 6.12 10.52 2.67
C VAL A 196 5.83 11.94 2.20
N LEU A 197 4.76 12.57 2.69
CA LEU A 197 4.37 13.94 2.34
C LEU A 197 5.29 14.99 2.98
N GLU A 198 5.71 14.81 4.24
CA GLU A 198 6.66 15.69 4.92
C GLU A 198 8.04 15.73 4.23
N SER A 199 8.49 14.56 3.74
CA SER A 199 9.77 14.43 3.04
C SER A 199 9.80 15.19 1.70
N SER A 200 8.66 15.32 1.04
CA SER A 200 8.52 16.01 -0.26
C SER A 200 8.56 17.53 -0.13
N VAL A 201 8.24 18.09 1.04
CA VAL A 201 8.31 19.55 1.31
C VAL A 201 9.74 20.03 1.54
N THR A 202 10.62 19.15 2.03
CA THR A 202 12.00 19.52 2.39
C THR A 202 12.97 19.45 1.18
N SER A 203 12.52 18.88 0.05
CA SER A 203 13.33 18.67 -1.16
C SER A 203 12.96 19.60 -2.33
N GLY A 204 12.09 20.59 -2.08
CA GLY A 204 11.62 21.58 -3.07
C GLY A 204 12.26 22.96 -2.94
#